data_AF-A0A3D4UNQ3-F1
#
_entry.id   AF-A0A3D4UNQ3-F1
#
_cell.length_a   1.000
_cell.length_b   1.000
_cell.length_c   1.000
_cell.angle_alpha   90.00
_cell.angle_beta   90.00
_cell.angle_gamma   90.00
#
_symmetry.space_group_name_H-M   'P 1'
#
loop_
_entity.id
_entity.type
_entity.pdbx_description
1 polymer ?
#
loop_
_entity_poly.entity_id
_entity_poly.type
_entity_poly.pdbx_seq_one_letter_code
_entity_poly.pdbx_strand_id
1 'polypeptide(L)'
;MSKKDVGDAGNLGDGGGGTEQPVVTEGVDVSEEVIWKARAEEAESKVEQLEAQVRELESALGKAEETIAQVERRGEIDRELTAAKVVDLETARLLTEAVIGEMDEPDVGIAVRELCERKPFLFGGVRHGVQRGVSMSPAAQGGEEDGLDVMAHRARSSGDRGELLRYLRARRVV
;
A
#
# COMPACT_ATOMS: atom_id res chain seq x y z
N MET A 1 -14.01 -18.68 -27.97
CA MET A 1 -14.96 -17.54 -27.89
C MET A 1 -14.34 -16.43 -28.73
N SER A 2 -14.51 -16.45 -30.05
CA SER A 2 -15.68 -15.98 -30.83
C SER A 2 -15.75 -14.45 -30.94
N LYS A 3 -15.40 -13.95 -32.14
CA LYS A 3 -16.07 -12.90 -32.95
C LYS A 3 -16.20 -11.49 -32.32
N LYS A 4 -15.86 -10.39 -33.00
CA LYS A 4 -16.46 -9.81 -34.23
C LYS A 4 -15.68 -8.53 -34.57
N ASP A 5 -15.25 -8.31 -35.81
CA ASP A 5 -15.93 -7.53 -36.88
C ASP A 5 -16.11 -6.03 -36.55
N VAL A 6 -15.42 -5.10 -37.24
CA VAL A 6 -15.74 -4.49 -38.56
C VAL A 6 -16.82 -3.39 -38.49
N GLY A 7 -16.49 -2.25 -39.10
CA GLY A 7 -17.37 -1.17 -39.57
C GLY A 7 -16.58 0.13 -39.54
N ASP A 8 -15.98 0.68 -40.61
CA ASP A 8 -16.30 0.74 -42.05
C ASP A 8 -17.77 0.98 -42.40
N ALA A 9 -18.10 2.27 -42.52
CA ALA A 9 -19.17 2.88 -43.30
C ALA A 9 -19.01 4.40 -43.08
N GLY A 10 -18.62 5.21 -44.06
CA GLY A 10 -19.32 5.40 -45.32
C GLY A 10 -20.19 6.64 -45.19
N ASN A 11 -19.72 7.79 -45.71
CA ASN A 11 -20.64 8.86 -46.12
C ASN A 11 -20.14 9.54 -47.39
N LEU A 12 -20.61 8.97 -48.51
CA LEU A 12 -20.62 9.57 -49.83
C LEU A 12 -21.78 10.58 -49.87
N GLY A 13 -21.46 11.86 -49.70
CA GLY A 13 -22.38 12.97 -49.90
C GLY A 13 -22.16 13.59 -51.28
N ASP A 14 -22.89 13.05 -52.24
CA ASP A 14 -23.18 13.60 -53.57
C ASP A 14 -24.00 14.91 -53.46
N GLY A 15 -23.80 15.83 -54.39
CA GLY A 15 -24.76 16.91 -54.68
C GLY A 15 -24.21 18.33 -54.72
N GLY A 16 -24.23 18.94 -55.91
CA GLY A 16 -24.33 20.39 -56.04
C GLY A 16 -23.58 20.99 -57.22
N GLY A 17 -24.15 20.88 -58.43
CA GLY A 17 -23.69 21.60 -59.60
C GLY A 17 -23.82 23.12 -59.43
N GLY A 18 -22.69 23.82 -59.51
CA GLY A 18 -22.62 25.26 -59.70
C GLY A 18 -22.01 25.56 -61.06
N THR A 19 -22.82 25.98 -62.03
CA THR A 19 -22.34 26.72 -63.19
C THR A 19 -22.07 28.17 -62.75
N GLU A 20 -20.86 28.42 -62.29
CA GLU A 20 -20.33 29.78 -62.15
C GLU A 20 -19.18 29.95 -63.15
N GLN A 21 -19.31 30.99 -63.97
CA GLN A 21 -18.32 31.36 -64.97
C GLN A 21 -17.00 31.76 -64.28
N PRO A 22 -15.83 31.36 -64.78
CA PRO A 22 -14.57 31.77 -64.19
C PRO A 22 -14.31 33.24 -64.54
N VAL A 23 -14.54 34.12 -63.57
CA VAL A 23 -13.90 35.44 -63.55
C VAL A 23 -12.41 35.17 -63.35
N VAL A 24 -11.62 35.36 -64.40
CA VAL A 24 -10.16 35.25 -64.34
C VAL A 24 -9.65 36.40 -63.48
N THR A 25 -9.59 36.18 -62.18
CA THR A 25 -8.76 36.98 -61.28
C THR A 25 -7.33 36.54 -61.51
N GLU A 26 -6.59 37.41 -62.18
CA GLU A 26 -5.14 37.54 -62.22
C GLU A 26 -4.44 36.72 -61.12
N GLY A 27 -4.06 35.50 -61.48
CA GLY A 27 -3.36 34.58 -60.60
C GLY A 27 -1.95 35.12 -60.39
N VAL A 28 -1.67 35.59 -59.18
CA VAL A 28 -0.29 35.63 -58.71
C VAL A 28 0.17 34.17 -58.77
N ASP A 29 1.12 33.86 -59.67
CA ASP A 29 1.85 32.60 -59.64
C ASP A 29 2.57 32.52 -58.29
N VAL A 30 1.87 32.02 -57.28
CA VAL A 30 2.48 31.49 -56.08
C VAL A 30 3.28 30.31 -56.57
N SER A 31 4.55 30.57 -56.90
CA SER A 31 5.47 29.57 -57.44
C SER A 31 5.31 28.30 -56.64
N GLU A 32 5.14 27.15 -57.29
CA GLU A 32 4.93 25.86 -56.62
C GLU A 32 5.91 25.67 -55.45
N GLU A 33 7.15 26.13 -55.59
CA GLU A 33 8.17 26.20 -54.54
C GLU A 33 7.69 26.77 -53.18
N VAL A 34 6.84 27.80 -53.16
CA VAL A 34 6.28 28.40 -51.94
C VAL A 34 5.28 27.46 -51.27
N ILE A 35 4.47 26.75 -52.06
CA ILE A 35 3.50 25.76 -51.55
C ILE A 35 4.25 24.55 -50.96
N TRP A 36 5.29 24.08 -51.65
CA TRP A 36 6.12 22.98 -51.17
C TRP A 36 6.89 23.36 -49.90
N LYS A 37 7.43 24.57 -49.82
CA LYS A 37 8.10 25.10 -48.60
C LYS A 37 7.12 25.23 -47.44
N ALA A 38 5.94 25.82 -47.64
CA ALA A 38 4.93 25.96 -46.60
C ALA A 38 4.46 24.60 -46.07
N ARG A 39 4.28 23.61 -46.96
CA ARG A 39 3.93 22.23 -46.56
C ARG A 39 5.07 21.54 -45.81
N ALA A 40 6.33 21.76 -46.20
CA ALA A 40 7.49 21.22 -45.49
C ALA A 40 7.61 21.82 -44.08
N GLU A 41 7.48 23.14 -43.95
CA GLU A 41 7.50 23.82 -42.65
C GLU A 41 6.36 23.37 -41.73
N GLU A 42 5.15 23.18 -42.28
CA GLU A 42 4.03 22.63 -41.52
C GLU A 42 4.30 21.18 -41.05
N ALA A 43 4.94 20.37 -41.89
CA ALA A 43 5.32 19.01 -41.53
C ALA A 43 6.41 19.00 -40.45
N GLU A 44 7.43 19.86 -40.57
CA GLU A 44 8.49 20.02 -39.56
C GLU A 44 7.91 20.47 -38.22
N SER A 45 7.02 21.47 -38.21
CA SER A 45 6.34 21.91 -36.99
C SER A 45 5.50 20.80 -36.34
N LYS A 46 4.81 19.99 -37.15
CA LYS A 46 4.05 18.83 -36.63
C LYS A 46 4.97 17.78 -36.03
N VAL A 47 6.12 17.50 -36.66
CA VAL A 47 7.12 16.56 -36.12
C VAL A 47 7.64 17.07 -34.78
N GLU A 48 8.02 18.34 -34.68
CA GLU A 48 8.49 18.93 -33.42
C GLU A 48 7.43 18.86 -32.31
N GLN A 49 6.16 19.13 -32.65
CA GLN A 49 5.05 19.02 -31.71
C GLN A 49 4.84 17.58 -31.22
N LEU A 50 4.88 16.61 -32.14
CA LEU A 50 4.74 15.19 -31.80
C LEU A 50 5.93 14.71 -30.95
N GLU A 51 7.16 15.11 -31.26
CA GLU A 51 8.34 14.80 -30.47
C GLU A 51 8.28 15.41 -29.06
N ALA A 52 7.74 16.63 -28.93
CA ALA A 52 7.49 17.23 -27.63
C ALA A 52 6.44 16.44 -26.83
N GLN A 53 5.34 16.01 -27.48
CA GLN A 53 4.31 15.20 -26.85
C GLN A 53 4.82 13.83 -26.42
N VAL A 54 5.62 13.16 -27.25
CA VAL A 54 6.22 11.87 -26.92
C VAL A 54 7.10 11.99 -25.68
N ARG A 55 7.99 13.00 -25.63
CA ARG A 55 8.84 13.23 -24.45
C ARG A 55 8.05 13.51 -23.18
N GLU A 56 6.97 14.29 -23.27
CA GLU A 56 6.10 14.55 -22.12
C GLU A 56 5.41 13.28 -21.63
N LEU A 57 4.89 12.46 -22.56
CA LEU A 57 4.26 11.19 -22.23
C LEU A 57 5.24 10.17 -21.65
N GLU A 58 6.46 10.08 -22.18
CA GLU A 58 7.52 9.23 -21.63
C GLU A 58 7.91 9.64 -20.21
N SER A 59 8.03 10.96 -19.96
CA SER A 59 8.28 11.51 -18.63
C SER A 59 7.13 11.21 -17.66
N ALA A 60 5.89 11.36 -18.10
CA ALA A 60 4.71 11.05 -17.30
C ALA A 60 4.62 9.55 -17.00
N LEU A 61 4.93 8.69 -17.97
CA LEU A 61 4.95 7.25 -17.83
C LEU A 61 6.01 6.81 -16.83
N GLY A 62 7.24 7.32 -16.93
CA GLY A 62 8.31 7.00 -15.98
C GLY A 62 7.96 7.39 -14.54
N LYS A 63 7.33 8.57 -14.34
CA LYS A 63 6.83 8.98 -13.02
C LYS A 63 5.73 8.05 -12.51
N ALA A 64 4.80 7.67 -13.38
CA ALA A 64 3.71 6.78 -13.01
C ALA A 64 4.25 5.40 -12.60
N GLU A 65 5.18 4.83 -13.36
CA GLU A 65 5.84 3.57 -13.03
C GLU A 65 6.59 3.63 -11.69
N GLU A 66 7.31 4.72 -11.42
CA GLU A 66 7.99 4.92 -10.14
C GLU A 66 7.00 4.97 -8.97
N THR A 67 5.88 5.68 -9.14
CA THR A 67 4.84 5.74 -8.10
C THR A 67 4.18 4.39 -7.86
N ILE A 68 3.94 3.60 -8.92
CA ILE A 68 3.38 2.25 -8.80
C ILE A 68 4.37 1.36 -8.04
N ALA A 69 5.64 1.36 -8.44
CA ALA A 69 6.68 0.57 -7.77
C ALA A 69 6.82 0.93 -6.28
N GLN A 70 6.70 2.22 -5.93
CA GLN A 70 6.73 2.68 -4.55
C GLN A 70 5.51 2.17 -3.75
N VAL A 71 4.31 2.24 -4.32
CA VAL A 71 3.07 1.78 -3.68
C VAL A 71 3.06 0.27 -3.50
N GLU A 72 3.48 -0.48 -4.52
CA GLU A 72 3.59 -1.94 -4.47
C GLU A 72 4.57 -2.38 -3.38
N ARG A 73 5.77 -1.79 -3.34
CA ARG A 73 6.76 -2.05 -2.29
C ARG A 73 6.21 -1.75 -0.90
N ARG A 74 5.54 -0.61 -0.71
CA ARG A 74 4.91 -0.27 0.56
C ARG A 74 3.84 -1.28 0.96
N GLY A 75 3.04 -1.75 0.00
CA GLY A 75 2.03 -2.79 0.24
C GLY A 75 2.63 -4.16 0.58
N GLU A 76 3.81 -4.49 0.05
CA GLU A 76 4.56 -5.69 0.43
C GLU A 76 5.09 -5.59 1.86
N ILE A 77 5.72 -4.46 2.22
CA ILE A 77 6.21 -4.19 3.58
C ILE A 77 5.07 -4.32 4.59
N ASP A 78 3.93 -3.68 4.32
CA ASP A 78 2.78 -3.69 5.22
C ASP A 78 2.20 -5.11 5.41
N ARG A 79 2.16 -5.92 4.33
CA ARG A 79 1.72 -7.33 4.39
C ARG A 79 2.65 -8.18 5.26
N GLU A 80 3.97 -8.06 5.07
CA GLU A 80 4.95 -8.83 5.85
C GLU A 80 4.98 -8.40 7.32
N LEU A 81 4.95 -7.10 7.60
CA LEU A 81 4.90 -6.59 8.98
C LEU A 81 3.62 -7.01 9.71
N THR A 82 2.49 -7.02 9.00
CA THR A 82 1.22 -7.51 9.56
C THR A 82 1.27 -9.01 9.84
N ALA A 83 1.86 -9.80 8.93
CA ALA A 83 2.08 -11.24 9.14
C ALA A 83 2.99 -11.52 10.35
N ALA A 84 3.99 -10.66 10.58
CA ALA A 84 4.88 -10.69 11.73
C ALA A 84 4.24 -10.19 13.05
N LYS A 85 2.98 -9.73 13.03
CA LYS A 85 2.24 -9.22 14.20
C LYS A 85 2.95 -8.05 14.89
N VAL A 86 3.36 -7.07 14.11
CA VAL A 86 4.01 -5.86 14.64
C VAL A 86 3.02 -5.04 15.52
N VAL A 87 3.54 -4.46 16.61
CA VAL A 87 2.77 -3.66 17.56
C VAL A 87 2.59 -2.23 17.04
N ASP A 88 3.65 -1.67 16.45
CA ASP A 88 3.68 -0.35 15.84
C ASP A 88 4.10 -0.48 14.37
N LEU A 89 3.11 -0.41 13.49
CA LEU A 89 3.29 -0.62 12.06
C LEU A 89 4.01 0.54 11.39
N GLU A 90 3.76 1.78 11.82
CA GLU A 90 4.37 2.96 11.21
C GLU A 90 5.87 3.03 11.52
N THR A 91 6.24 2.84 12.78
CA THR A 91 7.65 2.78 13.18
C THR A 91 8.37 1.61 12.51
N ALA A 92 7.75 0.42 12.46
CA ALA A 92 8.37 -0.73 11.83
C ALA A 92 8.53 -0.57 10.32
N ARG A 93 7.58 0.09 9.63
CA ARG A 93 7.68 0.41 8.21
C ARG A 93 8.89 1.31 7.93
N LEU A 94 9.02 2.43 8.65
CA LEU A 94 10.13 3.36 8.48
C LEU A 94 11.49 2.68 8.70
N LEU A 95 11.57 1.80 9.69
CA LEU A 95 12.80 1.05 9.97
C LEU A 95 13.09 -0.01 8.90
N THR A 96 12.05 -0.67 8.37
CA THR A 96 12.21 -1.65 7.29
C THR A 96 12.66 -0.97 6.00
N GLU A 97 12.09 0.20 5.67
CA GLU A 97 12.52 1.01 4.52
C GLU A 97 13.99 1.44 4.65
N ALA A 98 14.43 1.84 5.86
CA ALA A 98 15.83 2.16 6.12
C ALA A 98 16.75 0.95 5.90
N VAL A 99 16.37 -0.24 6.38
CA VAL A 99 17.14 -1.48 6.17
C VAL A 99 17.20 -1.84 4.69
N ILE A 100 16.08 -1.79 3.96
CA ILE A 100 16.04 -2.08 2.52
C ILE A 100 16.96 -1.12 1.75
N GLY A 101 17.04 0.15 2.14
CA GLY A 101 17.93 1.13 1.52
C GLY A 101 19.43 0.86 1.72
N GLU A 102 19.79 0.03 2.71
CA GLU A 102 21.17 -0.42 2.97
C GLU A 102 21.52 -1.73 2.24
N MET A 103 20.55 -2.43 1.64
CA MET A 103 20.75 -3.72 0.98
C MET A 103 21.12 -3.56 -0.50
N ASP A 104 22.09 -4.36 -0.96
CA ASP A 104 22.47 -4.43 -2.38
C ASP A 104 21.34 -5.03 -3.24
N GLU A 105 20.62 -6.00 -2.69
CA GLU A 105 19.46 -6.65 -3.31
C GLU A 105 18.27 -6.54 -2.35
N PRO A 106 17.26 -5.69 -2.66
CA PRO A 106 16.17 -5.38 -1.74
C PRO A 106 15.19 -6.55 -1.61
N ASP A 107 15.20 -7.21 -0.44
CA ASP A 107 14.22 -8.25 -0.07
C ASP A 107 13.51 -7.85 1.23
N VAL A 108 12.19 -7.61 1.11
CA VAL A 108 11.32 -7.21 2.22
C VAL A 108 11.30 -8.25 3.34
N GLY A 109 11.27 -9.54 3.00
CA GLY A 109 11.22 -10.63 3.97
C GLY A 109 12.52 -10.75 4.78
N ILE A 110 13.67 -10.55 4.14
CA ILE A 110 14.97 -10.47 4.84
C ILE A 110 14.98 -9.27 5.79
N ALA A 111 14.59 -8.08 5.30
CA ALA A 111 14.58 -6.87 6.11
C ALA A 111 13.67 -6.97 7.35
N VAL A 112 12.47 -7.56 7.20
CA VAL A 112 11.56 -7.79 8.33
C VAL A 112 12.12 -8.80 9.33
N ARG A 113 12.77 -9.87 8.86
CA ARG A 113 13.45 -10.83 9.77
C ARG A 113 14.59 -10.18 10.54
N GLU A 114 15.43 -9.39 9.88
CA GLU A 114 16.50 -8.66 10.54
C GLU A 114 15.93 -7.67 11.58
N LEU A 115 14.84 -6.98 11.25
CA LEU A 115 14.16 -6.08 12.17
C LEU A 115 13.60 -6.84 13.40
N CYS A 116 13.04 -8.04 13.21
CA CYS A 116 12.62 -8.92 14.29
C CYS A 116 13.77 -9.28 15.24
N GLU A 117 14.95 -9.58 14.70
CA GLU A 117 16.14 -9.95 15.49
C GLU A 117 16.71 -8.74 16.24
N ARG A 118 16.81 -7.58 15.58
CA ARG A 118 17.39 -6.36 16.15
C ARG A 118 16.46 -5.66 17.14
N LYS A 119 15.15 -5.71 16.91
CA LYS A 119 14.14 -4.96 17.68
C LYS A 119 12.91 -5.83 18.02
N PRO A 120 13.07 -6.87 18.85
CA PRO A 120 12.00 -7.81 19.17
C PRO A 120 10.80 -7.15 19.88
N PHE A 121 11.00 -6.02 20.57
CA PHE A 121 9.94 -5.29 21.27
C PHE A 121 8.90 -4.66 20.33
N LEU A 122 9.21 -4.52 19.04
CA LEU A 122 8.25 -4.05 18.04
C LEU A 122 7.26 -5.14 17.62
N PHE A 123 7.49 -6.40 17.96
CA PHE A 123 6.70 -7.53 17.49
C PHE A 123 5.95 -8.20 18.66
N GLY A 124 4.63 -8.32 18.54
CA GLY A 124 3.75 -8.86 19.58
C GLY A 124 3.83 -10.39 19.76
N GLY A 125 4.74 -11.06 19.03
CA GLY A 125 4.75 -12.51 18.86
C GLY A 125 5.68 -13.30 19.77
N VAL A 126 6.72 -12.69 20.36
CA VAL A 126 7.63 -13.43 21.23
C VAL A 126 7.31 -13.10 22.66
N ARG A 127 6.63 -14.06 23.29
CA ARG A 127 6.77 -14.35 24.71
C ARG A 127 8.28 -14.40 25.02
N HIS A 128 8.88 -13.29 25.38
CA HIS A 128 10.07 -13.32 26.20
C HIS A 128 9.60 -13.99 27.50
N GLY A 129 9.87 -15.29 27.61
CA GLY A 129 9.83 -16.06 28.84
C GLY A 129 10.82 -15.56 29.90
N VAL A 130 11.27 -14.30 29.80
CA VAL A 130 11.93 -13.58 30.85
C VAL A 130 10.82 -12.90 31.65
N GLN A 131 10.39 -13.62 32.67
CA GLN A 131 9.66 -13.19 33.85
C GLN A 131 9.24 -11.72 33.84
N ARG A 132 7.93 -11.53 33.63
CA ARG A 132 7.17 -10.38 34.11
C ARG A 132 7.64 -10.07 35.52
N GLY A 133 8.41 -8.98 35.67
CA GLY A 133 8.81 -8.47 36.97
C GLY A 133 7.56 -8.31 37.82
N VAL A 134 7.50 -9.11 38.88
CA VAL A 134 6.47 -9.03 39.91
C VAL A 134 6.79 -7.79 40.74
N SER A 135 6.44 -6.62 40.23
CA SER A 135 6.36 -5.39 41.02
C SER A 135 4.90 -5.17 41.42
N MET A 136 4.55 -5.86 42.52
CA MET A 136 3.66 -5.38 43.58
C MET A 136 2.50 -4.46 43.16
N SER A 137 1.38 -5.05 42.75
CA SER A 137 0.08 -4.45 43.01
C SER A 137 -0.94 -5.55 43.29
N PRO A 138 -1.63 -5.55 44.44
CA PRO A 138 -2.73 -6.46 44.67
C PRO A 138 -3.91 -5.93 43.85
N ALA A 139 -4.19 -6.59 42.72
CA ALA A 139 -5.47 -6.43 42.06
C ALA A 139 -6.54 -7.03 42.98
N ALA A 140 -7.36 -6.16 43.59
CA ALA A 140 -8.58 -6.55 44.26
C ALA A 140 -9.45 -7.32 43.26
N GLN A 141 -9.59 -8.62 43.46
CA GLN A 141 -10.46 -9.49 42.69
C GLN A 141 -11.88 -9.32 43.24
N GLY A 142 -12.69 -8.50 42.56
CA GLY A 142 -14.13 -8.52 42.74
C GLY A 142 -14.68 -9.88 42.31
N GLY A 143 -14.95 -10.74 43.30
CA GLY A 143 -15.50 -12.09 43.14
C GLY A 143 -15.30 -13.00 44.36
N GLU A 144 -15.18 -12.43 45.57
CA GLU A 144 -14.72 -13.16 46.77
C GLU A 144 -15.78 -14.03 47.46
N GLU A 145 -17.08 -13.81 47.22
CA GLU A 145 -18.13 -14.58 47.92
C GLU A 145 -18.16 -16.06 47.50
N ASP A 146 -18.02 -16.35 46.20
CA ASP A 146 -18.03 -17.73 45.67
C ASP A 146 -16.74 -18.50 46.03
N GLY A 147 -15.61 -17.77 46.20
CA GLY A 147 -14.33 -18.35 46.59
C GLY A 147 -14.28 -18.79 48.05
N LEU A 148 -14.96 -18.05 48.95
CA LEU A 148 -14.98 -18.35 50.38
C LEU A 148 -15.73 -19.66 50.68
N ASP A 149 -16.84 -19.92 50.00
CA ASP A 149 -17.62 -21.15 50.21
C ASP A 149 -16.87 -22.41 49.77
N VAL A 150 -16.15 -22.33 48.65
CA VAL A 150 -15.28 -23.44 48.19
C VAL A 150 -14.13 -23.69 49.19
N MET A 151 -13.53 -22.65 49.74
CA MET A 151 -12.48 -22.78 50.76
C MET A 151 -13.04 -23.34 52.08
N ALA A 152 -14.25 -22.94 52.49
CA ALA A 152 -14.92 -23.44 53.67
C ALA A 152 -15.29 -24.93 53.53
N HIS A 153 -15.72 -25.35 52.34
CA HIS A 153 -16.02 -26.76 52.07
C HIS A 153 -14.75 -27.60 52.09
N ARG A 154 -13.66 -27.16 51.45
CA ARG A 154 -12.38 -27.88 51.45
C ARG A 154 -11.83 -28.08 52.85
N ALA A 155 -11.76 -27.01 53.65
CA ALA A 155 -11.28 -27.07 55.04
C ALA A 155 -12.12 -28.02 55.92
N ARG A 156 -13.44 -28.09 55.70
CA ARG A 156 -14.32 -29.06 56.39
C ARG A 156 -14.09 -30.50 55.92
N SER A 157 -13.88 -30.71 54.63
CA SER A 157 -13.73 -32.05 54.06
C SER A 157 -12.34 -32.66 54.26
N SER A 158 -11.27 -31.86 54.26
CA SER A 158 -9.90 -32.34 54.43
C SER A 158 -9.51 -32.51 55.88
N GLY A 159 -10.11 -31.73 56.79
CA GLY A 159 -9.69 -31.65 58.19
C GLY A 159 -8.28 -31.05 58.38
N ASP A 160 -7.67 -30.52 57.33
CA ASP A 160 -6.32 -29.95 57.39
C ASP A 160 -6.35 -28.55 58.01
N ARG A 161 -5.51 -28.36 59.02
CA ARG A 161 -5.27 -27.08 59.68
C ARG A 161 -4.80 -26.02 58.68
N GLY A 162 -4.00 -26.41 57.67
CA GLY A 162 -3.49 -25.49 56.66
C GLY A 162 -4.61 -24.84 55.83
N GLU A 163 -5.59 -25.64 55.41
CA GLU A 163 -6.75 -25.17 54.65
C GLU A 163 -7.68 -24.29 55.50
N LEU A 164 -7.90 -24.66 56.77
CA LEU A 164 -8.69 -23.84 57.70
C LEU A 164 -8.07 -22.46 57.90
N LEU A 165 -6.76 -22.37 58.11
CA LEU A 165 -6.07 -21.08 58.29
C LEU A 165 -6.07 -20.23 57.02
N ARG A 166 -6.16 -20.85 55.85
CA ARG A 166 -6.28 -20.14 54.56
C ARG A 166 -7.67 -19.52 54.43
N TYR A 167 -8.72 -20.30 54.71
CA TYR A 167 -10.10 -19.81 54.74
C TYR A 167 -10.30 -18.67 55.75
N LEU A 168 -9.80 -18.82 56.99
CA LEU A 168 -9.92 -17.78 58.02
C LEU A 168 -9.19 -16.48 57.66
N ARG A 169 -8.08 -16.56 56.92
CA ARG A 169 -7.38 -15.38 56.42
C ARG A 169 -8.17 -14.68 55.32
N ALA A 170 -8.70 -15.42 54.35
CA ALA A 170 -9.55 -14.87 53.30
C ALA A 170 -10.80 -14.18 53.88
N ARG A 171 -11.44 -14.80 54.89
CA ARG A 171 -12.63 -14.24 55.56
C ARG A 171 -12.36 -12.96 56.36
N ARG A 172 -11.12 -12.65 56.74
CA ARG A 172 -10.79 -11.42 57.51
C ARG A 172 -10.59 -10.21 56.59
N VAL A 173 -10.30 -10.45 55.31
CA VAL A 173 -10.04 -9.39 54.33
C VAL A 173 -11.34 -8.85 53.75
N VAL A 174 -12.40 -9.66 53.73
CA VAL A 174 -13.80 -9.28 53.45
C VAL A 174 -14.44 -8.67 54.68
#